data_AF-A0A966PPR2-F1
#
_entry.id   AF-A0A966PPR2-F1
#
_cell.length_a   1.000
_cell.length_b   1.000
_cell.length_c   1.000
_cell.angle_alpha   90.00
_cell.angle_beta   90.00
_cell.angle_gamma   90.00
#
_symmetry.space_group_name_H-M   'P 1'
#
loop_
_entity.id
_entity.type
_entity.pdbx_description
1 polymer ?
#
loop_
_entity_poly.entity_id
_entity_poly.type
_entity_poly.pdbx_seq_one_letter_code
_entity_poly.pdbx_strand_id
1 'polypeptide(L)' 'LTAFDITDDTFRVAVIPHTAEVTTLGFRPAGSKVNLEMDVLAKHIERLVAPYQK' A
#
# COMPACT_ATOMS: atom_id res chain seq x y z
N LEU A 1 -2.76 -5.04 -3.35
CA LEU A 1 -2.41 -5.62 -2.03
C LEU A 1 -3.22 -4.89 -0.98
N THR A 2 -3.56 -5.55 0.12
CA THR A 2 -4.36 -4.95 1.20
C THR A 2 -3.45 -4.58 2.36
N ALA A 3 -3.42 -3.30 2.72
CA ALA A 3 -2.65 -2.80 3.86
C ALA A 3 -3.38 -3.10 5.18
N PHE A 4 -2.63 -3.53 6.19
CA PHE A 4 -3.09 -3.71 7.57
C PHE A 4 -1.96 -3.40 8.55
N ASP A 5 -2.27 -3.30 9.84
CA ASP A 5 -1.29 -3.00 10.90
C ASP A 5 -0.50 -1.71 10.60
N ILE A 6 -1.24 -0.60 10.49
CA ILE A 6 -0.74 0.71 10.07
C ILE A 6 -0.19 1.45 11.28
N THR A 7 1.00 2.03 11.11
CA THR A 7 1.67 2.94 12.05
C THR A 7 2.00 4.25 11.34
N ASP A 8 2.69 5.18 12.00
CA ASP A 8 3.03 6.47 11.42
C ASP A 8 3.94 6.37 10.18
N ASP A 9 4.80 5.34 10.10
CA ASP A 9 5.81 5.19 9.04
C ASP A 9 5.86 3.79 8.41
N THR A 10 5.07 2.83 8.90
CA THR A 10 5.03 1.47 8.36
C THR A 10 3.61 0.92 8.23
N PHE A 11 3.44 -0.01 7.29
CA PHE A 11 2.24 -0.83 7.12
C PHE A 11 2.65 -2.24 6.71
N ARG A 12 1.75 -3.21 6.89
CA ARG A 12 1.93 -4.60 6.47
C ARG A 12 0.98 -4.96 5.34
N VAL A 13 1.38 -5.96 4.56
CA VAL A 13 0.56 -6.58 3.50
C VAL A 13 0.72 -8.09 3.58
N ALA A 14 -0.32 -8.81 3.19
CA ALA A 14 -0.27 -10.25 3.03
C ALA A 14 -0.07 -10.57 1.55
N VAL A 15 0.91 -11.40 1.23
CA VAL A 15 1.18 -11.87 -0.13
C VAL A 15 0.78 -13.34 -0.20
N ILE A 16 -0.21 -13.65 -1.03
CA ILE A 16 -0.65 -15.03 -1.27
C ILE A 16 0.30 -15.75 -2.25
N PRO A 17 0.32 -17.10 -2.29
CA PRO A 17 1.25 -17.86 -3.13
C PRO A 17 1.27 -17.41 -4.60
N HIS A 18 0.11 -17.27 -5.23
CA HIS A 18 0.03 -16.84 -6.62
C HIS A 18 0.72 -15.48 -6.86
N THR A 19 0.48 -14.49 -6.00
CA THR A 19 1.12 -13.16 -6.11
C THR A 19 2.63 -13.24 -5.88
N ALA A 20 3.10 -14.08 -4.97
CA ALA A 20 4.53 -14.29 -4.77
C ALA A 20 5.19 -14.95 -5.99
N GLU A 21 4.51 -15.91 -6.62
CA GLU A 21 5.02 -16.66 -7.78
C GLU A 21 5.09 -15.82 -9.06
N VAL A 22 4.09 -14.96 -9.30
CA VAL A 22 3.97 -14.22 -10.57
C VAL A 22 4.41 -12.76 -10.51
N THR A 23 4.96 -12.31 -9.38
CA THR A 23 5.48 -10.94 -9.22
C THR A 23 6.88 -10.93 -8.59
N THR A 24 7.56 -9.77 -8.67
CA THR A 24 8.90 -9.63 -8.05
C THR A 24 8.88 -9.67 -6.52
N LEU A 25 7.71 -9.62 -5.88
CA LEU A 25 7.59 -9.61 -4.42
C LEU A 25 8.02 -10.94 -3.78
N GLY A 26 7.89 -12.07 -4.50
CA GLY A 26 8.22 -13.38 -3.93
C GLY A 26 9.71 -13.62 -3.68
N PHE A 27 10.60 -12.86 -4.32
CA PHE A 27 12.05 -13.06 -4.23
C PHE A 27 12.85 -11.77 -3.93
N ARG A 28 12.17 -10.67 -3.58
CA ARG A 28 12.84 -9.45 -3.13
C ARG A 28 13.37 -9.62 -1.70
N PRO A 29 14.66 -9.36 -1.43
CA PRO A 29 15.20 -9.45 -0.09
C PRO A 29 14.68 -8.30 0.79
N ALA A 30 14.71 -8.50 2.12
CA ALA A 30 14.44 -7.44 3.09
C ALA A 30 15.36 -6.22 2.83
N GLY A 31 14.82 -5.01 3.01
CA GLY A 31 15.50 -3.75 2.69
C GLY A 31 15.42 -3.33 1.22
N SER A 32 14.86 -4.17 0.33
CA SER A 32 14.58 -3.78 -1.05
C SER A 32 13.63 -2.59 -1.12
N LYS A 33 13.99 -1.59 -1.93
CA LYS A 33 13.05 -0.52 -2.27
C LYS A 33 11.98 -1.03 -3.23
N VAL A 34 10.77 -0.51 -3.06
CA VAL A 34 9.61 -0.76 -3.92
C VAL A 34 8.98 0.58 -4.29
N ASN A 35 8.25 0.60 -5.39
CA ASN A 35 7.41 1.75 -5.73
C ASN A 35 6.15 1.68 -4.87
N LEU A 36 5.80 2.79 -4.22
CA LEU A 36 4.55 2.96 -3.49
C LEU A 36 3.66 3.89 -4.31
N GLU A 37 2.47 3.41 -4.65
CA GLU A 37 1.45 4.17 -5.35
C GLU A 37 0.22 4.27 -4.45
N MET A 38 -0.27 5.49 -4.24
CA MET A 38 -1.46 5.74 -3.43
C MET A 38 -2.71 5.38 -4.21
N ASP A 39 -3.74 4.91 -3.50
CA ASP A 39 -5.04 4.65 -4.10
C ASP A 39 -5.63 5.95 -4.67
N VAL A 40 -5.93 5.92 -5.97
CA VAL A 40 -6.48 7.08 -6.69
C VAL A 40 -7.83 7.51 -6.09
N LEU A 41 -8.69 6.57 -5.70
CA LEU A 41 -9.97 6.86 -5.06
C LEU A 41 -9.76 7.55 -3.72
N ALA A 42 -8.81 7.08 -2.90
CA ALA A 42 -8.49 7.72 -1.62
C ALA A 42 -8.06 9.19 -1.84
N LYS A 43 -7.19 9.45 -2.82
CA LYS A 43 -6.79 10.82 -3.20
C LYS A 43 -7.97 11.69 -3.65
N HIS A 44 -8.92 11.11 -4.38
CA HIS A 44 -10.11 11.83 -4.82
C HIS A 44 -11.04 12.14 -3.65
N ILE A 45 -11.24 11.18 -2.74
CA ILE A 45 -12.04 11.34 -1.53
C ILE A 45 -11.44 12.41 -0.62
N GLU A 46 -10.13 12.37 -0.37
CA GLU A 46 -9.42 13.39 0.42
C GLU A 46 -9.72 14.79 -0.11
N ARG A 47 -9.56 15.01 -1.42
CA ARG A 47 -9.86 16.30 -2.06
C ARG A 47 -11.33 16.72 -1.93
N LEU A 48 -12.26 15.77 -1.97
CA LEU A 48 -13.69 16.05 -1.80
C LEU A 48 -14.05 16.39 -0.35
N VAL A 49 -13.39 15.76 0.62
CA VAL A 49 -13.70 15.87 2.05
C VAL A 49 -12.93 17.02 2.71
N ALA A 50 -11.76 17.40 2.20
CA ALA A 50 -10.90 18.45 2.76
C ALA A 50 -11.63 19.78 3.07
N PRO A 51 -12.56 20.30 2.25
CA PRO A 51 -13.29 21.54 2.58
C PRO A 51 -14.24 21.42 3.78
N TYR A 52 -14.59 20.19 4.19
CA TYR A 52 -15.56 19.88 5.25
C TYR A 52 -14.91 19.45 6.57
N GLN A 53 -13.58 19.28 6.59
CA GLN A 53 -12.83 19.00 7.82
C GLN A 53 -12.50 20.33 8.51
N LYS A 54 -13.42 20.81 9.33
CA LYS A 54 -13.16 21.85 10.35
C LYS A 54 -12.77 21.22 11.67
#